data_AF-A0AAE6ZJZ1-F1
#
_entry.id   AF-A0AAE6ZJZ1-F1
#
_cell.length_a   1.000
_cell.length_b   1.000
_cell.length_c   1.000
_cell.angle_alpha   90.00
_cell.angle_beta   90.00
_cell.angle_gamma   90.00
#
_symmetry.space_group_name_H-M   'P 1'
#
loop_
_entity.id
_entity.type
_entity.pdbx_description
1 polymer ?
#
loop_
_entity_poly.entity_id
_entity_poly.type
_entity_poly.pdbx_seq_one_letter_code
_entity_poly.pdbx_strand_id
1 'polypeptide(L)'
;MLEAIFFFLISVLMLSSLPFSGSLWIPAAVRIGVLLTLLALSIAISWKKKPIFYFFLIYFPAAVILALLWRRNSPQSLPPILYTISFVGFAVLLMHIARRLPLLPYLISRFLYLLVMFTAIMAVLSFLAFNLDLIPYKEIKLGDFDYYNFYYHPVFGYVAPKKFGDIEVGRIAGYMMEPSYTAWFLTSNFFIADKYFKHRGMPFLVSKVIIFAGAIATLSMGGLLVFGVVFLIMIAYGILGKLNVGTKLKNIVIGTVMALAFVGMLMVPKEQVSESLGNSSYGDRDARVQSSFLILGTSGIVDLALGHSPGFIENSDLGKGESNQYMKLLVEEGIFISLLVIGWIVANTKKSKYYMLANLIFLSSVVILWTPLFIVNIMFCRWKDEGII
;
A
#
# COMPACT_ATOMS: atom_id res chain seq x y z
N MET A 1 25.86 16.05 3.38
CA MET A 1 26.13 15.33 2.12
C MET A 1 25.52 13.93 2.11
N LEU A 2 25.88 13.04 3.05
CA LEU A 2 25.34 11.66 3.11
C LEU A 2 23.80 11.59 3.18
N GLU A 3 23.17 12.45 3.99
CA GLU A 3 21.70 12.51 4.11
C GLU A 3 21.01 12.90 2.80
N ALA A 4 21.61 13.80 2.03
CA ALA A 4 21.10 14.22 0.73
C ALA A 4 21.21 13.08 -0.30
N ILE A 5 22.33 12.34 -0.28
CA ILE A 5 22.51 11.14 -1.12
C ILE A 5 21.46 10.08 -0.76
N PHE A 6 21.28 9.82 0.53
CA PHE A 6 20.32 8.83 1.02
C PHE A 6 18.87 9.23 0.66
N PHE A 7 18.53 10.51 0.84
CA PHE A 7 17.25 11.08 0.44
C PHE A 7 17.01 10.95 -1.07
N PHE A 8 18.01 11.29 -1.88
CA PHE A 8 17.93 11.16 -3.34
C PHE A 8 17.68 9.71 -3.75
N LEU A 9 18.45 8.76 -3.23
CA LEU A 9 18.31 7.34 -3.53
C LEU A 9 16.94 6.79 -3.11
N ILE A 10 16.42 7.16 -1.91
CA ILE A 10 15.06 6.78 -1.49
C ILE A 10 14.02 7.36 -2.45
N SER A 11 14.15 8.64 -2.82
CA SER A 11 13.17 9.30 -3.69
C SER A 11 13.15 8.68 -5.09
N VAL A 12 14.33 8.38 -5.65
CA VAL A 12 14.47 7.64 -6.91
C VAL A 12 13.87 6.26 -6.79
N LEU A 13 14.18 5.51 -5.72
CA LEU A 13 13.64 4.17 -5.51
C LEU A 13 12.10 4.18 -5.40
N MET A 14 11.54 5.16 -4.69
CA MET A 14 10.09 5.34 -4.58
C MET A 14 9.45 5.62 -5.94
N LEU A 15 9.90 6.65 -6.66
CA LEU A 15 9.27 7.09 -7.92
C LEU A 15 9.52 6.12 -9.09
N SER A 16 10.58 5.32 -9.02
CA SER A 16 10.88 4.29 -10.02
C SER A 16 10.20 2.96 -9.73
N SER A 17 9.66 2.73 -8.53
CA SER A 17 9.04 1.46 -8.17
C SER A 17 7.52 1.56 -8.17
N LEU A 18 6.85 0.40 -8.16
CA LEU A 18 5.41 0.36 -7.89
C LEU A 18 5.11 1.13 -6.59
N PRO A 19 3.99 1.86 -6.50
CA PRO A 19 2.90 1.90 -7.48
C PRO A 19 3.02 2.99 -8.56
N PHE A 20 4.14 3.71 -8.65
CA PHE A 20 4.30 4.76 -9.66
C PHE A 20 4.52 4.19 -11.06
N SER A 21 4.04 4.89 -12.08
CA SER A 21 4.24 4.49 -13.48
C SER A 21 5.71 4.45 -13.89
N GLY A 22 6.60 5.10 -13.13
CA GLY A 22 8.05 4.97 -13.28
C GLY A 22 8.55 3.51 -13.30
N SER A 23 7.81 2.58 -12.68
CA SER A 23 8.12 1.15 -12.72
C SER A 23 8.03 0.50 -14.08
N LEU A 24 7.29 1.09 -15.02
CA LEU A 24 7.20 0.63 -16.40
C LEU A 24 8.41 1.06 -17.23
N TRP A 25 8.97 2.22 -16.90
CA TRP A 25 10.05 2.85 -17.67
C TRP A 25 11.43 2.48 -17.15
N ILE A 26 11.55 2.18 -15.86
CA ILE A 26 12.83 1.91 -15.20
C ILE A 26 12.99 0.40 -14.96
N PRO A 27 14.02 -0.24 -15.57
CA PRO A 27 14.23 -1.68 -15.44
C PRO A 27 14.35 -2.15 -13.99
N ALA A 28 13.88 -3.37 -13.71
CA ALA A 28 13.99 -4.00 -12.38
C ALA A 28 15.43 -4.03 -11.85
N ALA A 29 16.42 -4.30 -12.72
CA ALA A 29 17.83 -4.34 -12.36
C ALA A 29 18.32 -3.01 -11.75
N VAL A 30 17.89 -1.86 -12.29
CA VAL A 30 18.26 -0.53 -11.78
C VAL A 30 17.65 -0.33 -10.39
N ARG A 31 16.37 -0.68 -10.21
CA ARG A 31 15.64 -0.54 -8.94
C ARG A 31 16.25 -1.41 -7.84
N ILE A 32 16.56 -2.66 -8.17
CA ILE A 32 17.27 -3.59 -7.28
C ILE A 32 18.66 -3.03 -6.94
N GLY A 33 19.41 -2.50 -7.91
CA GLY A 33 20.72 -1.88 -7.68
C GLY A 33 20.65 -0.68 -6.71
N VAL A 34 19.65 0.18 -6.85
CA VAL A 34 19.41 1.30 -5.92
C VAL A 34 19.06 0.77 -4.52
N LEU A 35 18.19 -0.24 -4.40
CA LEU A 35 17.85 -0.87 -3.13
C LEU A 35 19.07 -1.49 -2.44
N LEU A 36 19.90 -2.23 -3.18
CA LEU A 36 21.13 -2.84 -2.65
C LEU A 36 22.15 -1.78 -2.22
N THR A 37 22.26 -0.68 -2.96
CA THR A 37 23.11 0.46 -2.58
C THR A 37 22.61 1.10 -1.28
N LEU A 38 21.30 1.34 -1.16
CA LEU A 38 20.68 1.83 0.07
C LEU A 38 20.93 0.87 1.23
N LEU A 39 20.76 -0.44 1.03
CA LEU A 39 21.01 -1.46 2.04
C LEU A 39 22.49 -1.48 2.47
N ALA A 40 23.43 -1.42 1.54
CA ALA A 40 24.86 -1.39 1.83
C ALA A 40 25.24 -0.14 2.65
N LEU A 41 24.75 1.04 2.26
CA LEU A 41 24.94 2.28 3.02
C LEU A 41 24.33 2.17 4.43
N SER A 42 23.13 1.61 4.51
CA SER A 42 22.40 1.36 5.76
C SER A 42 23.19 0.49 6.73
N ILE A 43 23.78 -0.59 6.21
CA ILE A 43 24.63 -1.51 6.95
C ILE A 43 25.89 -0.79 7.43
N ALA A 44 26.59 -0.08 6.53
CA ALA A 44 27.83 0.63 6.86
C ALA A 44 27.65 1.64 8.01
N ILE A 45 26.54 2.38 8.03
CA ILE A 45 26.21 3.36 9.07
C ILE A 45 25.87 2.67 10.41
N SER A 46 25.31 1.46 10.37
CA SER A 46 24.64 0.83 11.51
C SER A 46 25.41 -0.35 12.12
N TRP A 47 26.39 -0.92 11.42
CA TRP A 47 27.03 -2.20 11.75
C TRP A 47 27.66 -2.26 13.16
N LYS A 48 28.23 -1.15 13.63
CA LYS A 48 28.90 -1.10 14.95
C LYS A 48 27.93 -1.17 16.14
N LYS A 49 26.61 -1.20 15.93
CA LYS A 49 25.62 -1.28 17.01
C LYS A 49 25.27 -2.74 17.31
N LYS A 50 25.46 -3.14 18.57
CA LYS A 50 25.06 -4.46 19.12
C LYS A 50 23.68 -4.94 18.64
N PRO A 51 22.57 -4.19 18.73
CA PRO A 51 21.26 -4.68 18.30
C PRO A 51 21.19 -4.96 16.78
N ILE A 52 21.91 -4.20 15.97
CA ILE A 52 21.97 -4.39 14.51
C ILE A 52 22.84 -5.60 14.16
N PHE A 53 23.96 -5.76 14.87
CA PHE A 53 24.80 -6.94 14.75
C PHE A 53 24.02 -8.22 15.09
N TYR A 54 23.29 -8.25 16.22
CA TYR A 54 22.46 -9.39 16.59
C TYR A 54 21.32 -9.65 15.61
N PHE A 55 20.70 -8.58 15.07
CA PHE A 55 19.73 -8.72 13.99
C PHE A 55 20.35 -9.44 12.79
N PHE A 56 21.52 -8.99 12.31
CA PHE A 56 22.19 -9.64 11.16
C PHE A 56 22.62 -11.07 11.43
N LEU A 57 23.06 -11.37 12.65
CA LEU A 57 23.45 -12.73 13.05
C LEU A 57 22.31 -13.74 12.86
N ILE A 58 21.06 -13.32 13.10
CA ILE A 58 19.87 -14.16 12.92
C ILE A 58 19.33 -14.04 11.50
N TYR A 59 19.29 -12.81 10.98
CA TYR A 59 18.69 -12.49 9.70
C TYR A 59 19.40 -13.14 8.52
N PHE A 60 20.75 -13.15 8.48
CA PHE A 60 21.48 -13.74 7.35
C PHE A 60 21.23 -15.25 7.23
N PRO A 61 21.39 -16.07 8.27
CA PRO A 61 21.06 -17.50 8.19
C PRO A 61 19.60 -17.74 7.80
N ALA A 62 18.66 -17.00 8.40
CA ALA A 62 17.24 -17.13 8.08
C ALA A 62 16.94 -16.77 6.61
N ALA A 63 17.52 -15.69 6.11
CA ALA A 63 17.39 -15.26 4.73
C ALA A 63 17.97 -16.28 3.74
N VAL A 64 19.11 -16.90 4.06
CA VAL A 64 19.70 -17.97 3.23
C VAL A 64 18.80 -19.20 3.20
N ILE A 65 18.29 -19.64 4.35
CA ILE A 65 17.37 -20.79 4.44
C ILE A 65 16.10 -20.52 3.63
N LEU A 66 15.47 -19.35 3.81
CA LEU A 66 14.29 -18.95 3.05
C LEU A 66 14.57 -18.88 1.55
N ALA A 67 15.69 -18.28 1.13
CA ALA A 67 16.06 -18.20 -0.27
C ALA A 67 16.25 -19.58 -0.91
N LEU A 68 16.87 -20.52 -0.20
CA LEU A 68 17.05 -21.90 -0.68
C LEU A 68 15.71 -22.63 -0.80
N LEU A 69 14.81 -22.47 0.17
CA LEU A 69 13.48 -23.06 0.14
C LEU A 69 12.63 -22.48 -1.00
N TRP A 70 12.54 -21.16 -1.12
CA TRP A 70 11.80 -20.50 -2.20
C TRP A 70 12.37 -20.83 -3.58
N ARG A 71 13.69 -20.93 -3.73
CA ARG A 71 14.31 -21.35 -4.99
C ARG A 71 13.95 -22.79 -5.37
N ARG A 72 13.79 -23.68 -4.38
CA ARG A 72 13.33 -25.06 -4.62
C ARG A 72 11.88 -25.08 -5.10
N ASN A 73 11.02 -24.25 -4.52
CA ASN A 73 9.59 -24.21 -4.83
C ASN A 73 9.26 -23.40 -6.09
N SER A 74 10.13 -22.47 -6.50
CA SER A 74 10.01 -21.69 -7.72
C SER A 74 11.38 -21.56 -8.44
N PRO A 75 11.73 -22.50 -9.33
CA PRO A 75 13.06 -22.57 -9.96
C PRO A 75 13.46 -21.33 -10.78
N GLN A 76 12.50 -20.46 -11.12
CA GLN A 76 12.66 -19.43 -12.15
C GLN A 76 12.85 -17.99 -11.60
N SER A 77 12.83 -17.74 -10.28
CA SER A 77 12.62 -16.37 -9.75
C SER A 77 13.63 -15.88 -8.68
N LEU A 78 14.95 -16.01 -8.94
CA LEU A 78 15.96 -15.43 -8.04
C LEU A 78 15.82 -13.90 -7.79
N PRO A 79 15.49 -13.05 -8.80
CA PRO A 79 15.41 -11.61 -8.57
C PRO A 79 14.29 -11.17 -7.59
N PRO A 80 13.04 -11.68 -7.68
CA PRO A 80 12.00 -11.43 -6.67
C PRO A 80 12.41 -11.84 -5.25
N ILE A 81 13.04 -13.01 -5.09
CA ILE A 81 13.55 -13.48 -3.79
C ILE A 81 14.57 -12.48 -3.22
N LEU A 82 15.57 -12.10 -4.01
CA LEU A 82 16.61 -11.15 -3.60
C LEU A 82 16.03 -9.78 -3.27
N TYR A 83 15.04 -9.33 -4.05
CA TYR A 83 14.34 -8.07 -3.79
C TYR A 83 13.63 -8.12 -2.44
N THR A 84 12.77 -9.11 -2.20
CA THR A 84 11.99 -9.24 -0.95
C THR A 84 12.90 -9.31 0.27
N ILE A 85 13.95 -10.15 0.22
CA ILE A 85 14.94 -10.24 1.30
C ILE A 85 15.60 -8.88 1.51
N SER A 86 16.24 -8.30 0.49
CA SER A 86 16.94 -7.01 0.61
C SER A 86 16.03 -5.91 1.16
N PHE A 87 14.76 -5.93 0.78
CA PHE A 87 13.75 -4.98 1.21
C PHE A 87 13.39 -5.12 2.69
N VAL A 88 13.24 -6.35 3.21
CA VAL A 88 13.05 -6.59 4.66
C VAL A 88 14.25 -6.07 5.45
N GLY A 89 15.48 -6.37 5.01
CA GLY A 89 16.69 -5.84 5.65
C GLY A 89 16.70 -4.31 5.67
N PHE A 90 16.38 -3.68 4.53
CA PHE A 90 16.32 -2.23 4.42
C PHE A 90 15.25 -1.61 5.34
N ALA A 91 14.05 -2.20 5.40
CA ALA A 91 12.95 -1.74 6.25
C ALA A 91 13.34 -1.62 7.73
N VAL A 92 14.02 -2.64 8.25
CA VAL A 92 14.48 -2.68 9.66
C VAL A 92 15.57 -1.63 9.90
N LEU A 93 16.53 -1.51 8.98
CA LEU A 93 17.62 -0.54 9.12
C LEU A 93 17.15 0.91 8.99
N LEU A 94 16.12 1.17 8.19
CA LEU A 94 15.58 2.52 7.98
C LEU A 94 15.14 3.16 9.31
N MET A 95 14.63 2.37 10.26
CA MET A 95 14.31 2.84 11.62
C MET A 95 15.56 3.32 12.36
N HIS A 96 16.66 2.59 12.22
CA HIS A 96 17.91 2.94 12.88
C HIS A 96 18.55 4.18 12.25
N ILE A 97 18.56 4.25 10.92
CA ILE A 97 19.16 5.34 10.15
C ILE A 97 18.46 6.65 10.46
N ALA A 98 17.13 6.64 10.59
CA ALA A 98 16.36 7.82 10.96
C ALA A 98 16.87 8.51 12.24
N ARG A 99 17.39 7.75 13.21
CA ARG A 99 17.96 8.30 14.45
C ARG A 99 19.41 8.75 14.30
N ARG A 100 20.13 8.25 13.29
CA ARG A 100 21.54 8.59 13.03
C ARG A 100 21.68 9.79 12.10
N LEU A 101 20.73 9.94 11.20
CA LEU A 101 20.66 10.94 10.16
C LEU A 101 19.40 11.78 10.40
N PRO A 102 19.37 12.68 11.40
CA PRO A 102 18.16 13.36 11.84
C PRO A 102 17.54 14.26 10.75
N LEU A 103 18.33 14.77 9.79
CA LEU A 103 17.77 15.57 8.69
C LEU A 103 17.09 14.68 7.65
N LEU A 104 17.43 13.39 7.54
CA LEU A 104 16.83 12.49 6.56
C LEU A 104 15.32 12.29 6.78
N PRO A 105 14.81 11.89 7.97
CA PRO A 105 13.38 11.83 8.23
C PRO A 105 12.65 13.15 7.98
N TYR A 106 13.31 14.29 8.26
CA TYR A 106 12.76 15.60 8.00
C TYR A 106 12.57 15.84 6.50
N LEU A 107 13.61 15.59 5.68
CA LEU A 107 13.57 15.72 4.22
C LEU A 107 12.51 14.79 3.62
N ILE A 108 12.48 13.52 4.05
CA ILE A 108 11.49 12.54 3.60
C ILE A 108 10.07 12.99 3.95
N SER A 109 9.84 13.50 5.17
CA SER A 109 8.54 14.01 5.61
C SER A 109 8.04 15.17 4.75
N ARG A 110 8.93 16.13 4.43
CA ARG A 110 8.60 17.26 3.54
C ARG A 110 8.30 16.80 2.12
N PHE A 111 9.13 15.90 1.59
CA PHE A 111 8.92 15.31 0.28
C PHE A 111 7.59 14.54 0.22
N LEU A 112 7.27 13.72 1.22
CA LEU A 112 6.04 12.95 1.29
C LEU A 112 4.81 13.88 1.34
N TYR A 113 4.86 14.95 2.13
CA TYR A 113 3.79 15.96 2.16
C TYR A 113 3.60 16.63 0.79
N LEU A 114 4.68 17.06 0.14
CA LEU A 114 4.62 17.66 -1.19
C LEU A 114 4.06 16.68 -2.22
N LEU A 115 4.48 15.42 -2.15
CA LEU A 115 4.01 14.35 -3.02
C LEU A 115 2.52 14.06 -2.81
N VAL A 116 2.03 14.04 -1.57
CA VAL A 116 0.60 13.90 -1.24
C VAL A 116 -0.20 15.05 -1.84
N MET A 117 0.24 16.30 -1.60
CA MET A 117 -0.46 17.48 -2.10
C MET A 117 -0.45 17.55 -3.62
N PHE A 118 0.69 17.28 -4.25
CA PHE A 118 0.80 17.18 -5.70
C PHE A 118 -0.16 16.12 -6.25
N THR A 119 -0.11 14.90 -5.71
CA THR A 119 -0.97 13.81 -6.16
C THR A 119 -2.46 14.15 -6.01
N ALA A 120 -2.85 14.80 -4.90
CA ALA A 120 -4.22 15.19 -4.64
C ALA A 120 -4.71 16.30 -5.59
N ILE A 121 -3.92 17.35 -5.78
CA ILE A 121 -4.25 18.47 -6.69
C ILE A 121 -4.36 17.94 -8.12
N MET A 122 -3.38 17.15 -8.56
CA MET A 122 -3.39 16.58 -9.90
C MET A 122 -4.56 15.62 -10.10
N ALA A 123 -4.94 14.85 -9.07
CA ALA A 123 -6.13 14.00 -9.14
C ALA A 123 -7.42 14.81 -9.33
N VAL A 124 -7.62 15.89 -8.57
CA VAL A 124 -8.80 16.76 -8.72
C VAL A 124 -8.82 17.43 -10.08
N LEU A 125 -7.72 18.03 -10.51
CA LEU A 125 -7.64 18.72 -11.80
C LEU A 125 -7.84 17.75 -12.97
N SER A 126 -7.22 16.57 -12.93
CA SER A 126 -7.38 15.53 -13.96
C SER A 126 -8.82 15.02 -14.03
N PHE A 127 -9.48 14.86 -12.87
CA PHE A 127 -10.90 14.48 -12.82
C PHE A 127 -11.81 15.49 -13.49
N LEU A 128 -11.63 16.77 -13.18
CA LEU A 128 -12.41 17.84 -13.82
C LEU A 128 -12.08 17.94 -15.30
N ALA A 129 -10.80 17.92 -15.68
CA ALA A 129 -10.37 18.06 -17.05
C ALA A 129 -10.88 16.95 -17.96
N PHE A 130 -10.81 15.69 -17.52
CA PHE A 130 -11.27 14.54 -18.29
C PHE A 130 -12.81 14.46 -18.35
N ASN A 131 -13.49 14.54 -17.21
CA ASN A 131 -14.95 14.29 -17.16
C ASN A 131 -15.79 15.47 -17.68
N LEU A 132 -15.23 16.69 -17.71
CA LEU A 132 -15.86 17.85 -18.34
C LEU A 132 -15.35 18.11 -19.76
N ASP A 133 -14.54 17.18 -20.32
CA ASP A 133 -13.95 17.26 -21.67
C ASP A 133 -13.23 18.60 -21.93
N LEU A 134 -12.50 19.11 -20.94
CA LEU A 134 -11.80 20.40 -21.03
C LEU A 134 -10.47 20.28 -21.77
N ILE A 135 -9.86 19.10 -21.74
CA ILE A 135 -8.51 18.84 -22.27
C ILE A 135 -8.48 17.46 -22.93
N PRO A 136 -7.87 17.30 -24.11
CA PRO A 136 -7.81 16.01 -24.79
C PRO A 136 -6.86 15.04 -24.09
N TYR A 137 -7.34 13.82 -23.82
CA TYR A 137 -6.51 12.70 -23.38
C TYR A 137 -6.34 11.71 -24.53
N LYS A 138 -5.17 11.07 -24.61
CA LYS A 138 -4.91 10.02 -25.61
C LYS A 138 -5.14 8.67 -24.99
N GLU A 139 -5.93 7.83 -25.66
CA GLU A 139 -6.00 6.42 -25.31
C GLU A 139 -4.63 5.77 -25.49
N ILE A 140 -4.22 4.98 -24.50
CA ILE A 140 -2.97 4.25 -24.48
C ILE A 140 -3.19 2.86 -23.88
N LYS A 141 -2.34 1.93 -24.27
CA LYS A 141 -2.20 0.64 -23.60
C LYS A 141 -1.08 0.71 -22.58
N LEU A 142 -1.37 0.35 -21.34
CA LEU A 142 -0.42 0.44 -20.23
C LEU A 142 0.16 -0.96 -19.97
N GLY A 143 1.38 -1.25 -20.45
CA GLY A 143 2.01 -2.56 -20.34
C GLY A 143 1.31 -3.66 -21.17
N ASP A 144 1.53 -4.93 -20.82
CA ASP A 144 0.89 -6.11 -21.44
C ASP A 144 -0.57 -6.31 -20.98
N PHE A 145 -1.15 -5.34 -20.29
CA PHE A 145 -2.53 -5.39 -19.79
C PHE A 145 -3.52 -5.00 -20.90
N ASP A 146 -3.68 -5.86 -21.90
CA ASP A 146 -4.63 -5.68 -23.02
C ASP A 146 -6.12 -5.58 -22.60
N TYR A 147 -6.42 -5.69 -21.29
CA TYR A 147 -7.78 -5.77 -20.75
C TYR A 147 -8.33 -4.44 -20.20
N TYR A 148 -7.50 -3.39 -20.05
CA TYR A 148 -7.94 -2.12 -19.47
C TYR A 148 -7.56 -0.93 -20.36
N ASN A 149 -8.57 -0.17 -20.79
CA ASN A 149 -8.35 1.07 -21.52
C ASN A 149 -7.89 2.14 -20.54
N PHE A 150 -6.76 2.78 -20.86
CA PHE A 150 -6.25 3.93 -20.13
C PHE A 150 -6.19 5.14 -21.05
N TYR A 151 -6.47 6.30 -20.49
CA TYR A 151 -6.31 7.59 -21.13
C TYR A 151 -5.17 8.32 -20.45
N TYR A 152 -4.28 8.94 -21.23
CA TYR A 152 -3.09 9.60 -20.73
C TYR A 152 -3.00 11.05 -21.22
N HIS A 153 -2.62 11.91 -20.29
CA HIS A 153 -2.16 13.25 -20.57
C HIS A 153 -0.81 13.50 -19.89
N PRO A 154 0.22 14.06 -20.56
CA PRO A 154 1.55 14.25 -19.99
C PRO A 154 1.58 15.00 -18.65
N VAL A 155 0.70 15.99 -18.52
CA VAL A 155 0.59 16.81 -17.31
C VAL A 155 -0.35 16.19 -16.27
N PHE A 156 -1.41 15.47 -16.65
CA PHE A 156 -2.44 15.03 -15.71
C PHE A 156 -2.40 13.54 -15.37
N GLY A 157 -1.47 12.80 -15.99
CA GLY A 157 -1.27 11.37 -15.79
C GLY A 157 -2.37 10.52 -16.43
N TYR A 158 -2.61 9.36 -15.84
CA TYR A 158 -3.50 8.33 -16.33
C TYR A 158 -4.91 8.43 -15.74
N VAL A 159 -5.89 8.13 -16.58
CA VAL A 159 -7.31 8.02 -16.27
C VAL A 159 -7.80 6.67 -16.76
N ALA A 160 -8.47 5.93 -15.88
CA ALA A 160 -9.11 4.66 -16.20
C ALA A 160 -10.63 4.87 -16.21
N PRO A 161 -11.29 4.97 -17.37
CA PRO A 161 -12.73 5.10 -17.41
C PRO A 161 -13.43 3.88 -16.80
N LYS A 162 -14.58 4.12 -16.19
CA LYS A 162 -15.46 3.06 -15.69
C LYS A 162 -16.91 3.45 -15.92
N LYS A 163 -17.69 2.49 -16.40
CA LYS A 163 -19.14 2.62 -16.51
C LYS A 163 -19.80 2.36 -15.15
N PHE A 164 -20.68 3.27 -14.75
CA PHE A 164 -21.57 3.18 -13.60
C PHE A 164 -23.00 3.30 -14.13
N GLY A 165 -23.65 2.16 -14.41
CA GLY A 165 -24.90 2.15 -15.17
C GLY A 165 -24.68 2.72 -16.57
N ASP A 166 -25.48 3.73 -16.93
CA ASP A 166 -25.44 4.39 -18.24
C ASP A 166 -24.38 5.51 -18.36
N ILE A 167 -23.70 5.86 -17.26
CA ILE A 167 -22.72 6.95 -17.23
C ILE A 167 -21.30 6.37 -17.21
N GLU A 168 -20.43 6.85 -18.10
CA GLU A 168 -19.00 6.56 -18.07
C GLU A 168 -18.25 7.69 -17.38
N VAL A 169 -17.46 7.36 -16.35
CA VAL A 169 -16.71 8.33 -15.56
C VAL A 169 -15.24 7.96 -15.53
N GLY A 170 -14.38 8.93 -15.81
CA GLY A 170 -12.93 8.82 -15.71
C GLY A 170 -12.47 8.71 -14.25
N ARG A 171 -11.90 7.56 -13.89
CA ARG A 171 -11.31 7.31 -12.56
C ARG A 171 -9.83 7.67 -12.58
N ILE A 172 -9.38 8.53 -11.68
CA ILE A 172 -8.02 9.04 -11.77
C ILE A 172 -7.01 8.09 -11.12
N ALA A 173 -6.04 7.65 -11.93
CA ALA A 173 -4.83 6.99 -11.48
C ALA A 173 -3.66 8.00 -11.31
N GLY A 174 -3.66 9.10 -12.07
CA GLY A 174 -2.62 10.12 -11.99
C GLY A 174 -1.28 9.55 -12.44
N TYR A 175 -0.22 9.72 -11.64
CA TYR A 175 1.10 9.13 -11.94
C TYR A 175 1.31 7.75 -11.32
N MET A 176 0.26 7.14 -10.78
CA MET A 176 0.27 5.75 -10.34
C MET A 176 -0.33 4.83 -11.39
N MET A 177 0.01 3.54 -11.30
CA MET A 177 -0.42 2.51 -12.23
C MET A 177 -1.94 2.29 -12.25
N GLU A 178 -2.62 2.52 -11.12
CA GLU A 178 -4.06 2.30 -11.00
C GLU A 178 -4.72 3.32 -10.07
N PRO A 179 -6.03 3.60 -10.23
CA PRO A 179 -6.78 4.43 -9.29
C PRO A 179 -6.79 3.88 -7.85
N SER A 180 -6.67 2.55 -7.70
CA SER A 180 -6.62 1.85 -6.41
C SER A 180 -5.41 2.28 -5.56
N TYR A 181 -4.25 2.43 -6.19
CA TYR A 181 -3.02 2.88 -5.54
C TYR A 181 -3.07 4.35 -5.14
N THR A 182 -3.59 5.22 -6.01
CA THR A 182 -3.77 6.65 -5.70
C THR A 182 -4.75 6.84 -4.56
N ALA A 183 -5.83 6.05 -4.55
CA ALA A 183 -6.79 6.03 -3.44
C ALA A 183 -6.13 5.59 -2.13
N TRP A 184 -5.34 4.50 -2.15
CA TRP A 184 -4.60 4.07 -0.97
C TRP A 184 -3.70 5.18 -0.43
N PHE A 185 -2.91 5.79 -1.31
CA PHE A 185 -1.94 6.80 -0.90
C PHE A 185 -2.62 8.03 -0.30
N LEU A 186 -3.66 8.57 -0.95
CA LEU A 186 -4.37 9.77 -0.48
C LEU A 186 -5.25 9.48 0.74
N THR A 187 -6.02 8.39 0.74
CA THR A 187 -6.89 8.05 1.87
C THR A 187 -6.09 7.71 3.13
N SER A 188 -4.98 6.95 3.01
CA SER A 188 -4.12 6.71 4.18
C SER A 188 -3.51 8.02 4.69
N ASN A 189 -3.00 8.87 3.80
CA ASN A 189 -2.42 10.16 4.20
C ASN A 189 -3.44 11.16 4.77
N PHE A 190 -4.72 11.08 4.39
CA PHE A 190 -5.78 11.87 5.01
C PHE A 190 -5.87 11.64 6.53
N PHE A 191 -5.67 10.39 6.98
CA PHE A 191 -5.77 10.02 8.41
C PHE A 191 -4.51 10.29 9.22
N ILE A 192 -3.41 10.68 8.58
CA ILE A 192 -2.18 11.18 9.24
C ILE A 192 -1.89 12.64 8.88
N ALA A 193 -2.82 13.32 8.22
CA ALA A 193 -2.60 14.67 7.73
C ALA A 193 -2.21 15.64 8.84
N ASP A 194 -2.72 15.44 10.07
CA ASP A 194 -2.41 16.27 11.23
C ASP A 194 -0.95 16.16 11.67
N LYS A 195 -0.25 15.08 11.33
CA LYS A 195 1.18 14.90 11.62
C LYS A 195 2.09 15.79 10.75
N TYR A 196 1.59 16.32 9.63
CA TYR A 196 2.35 17.24 8.78
C TYR A 196 2.34 18.68 9.28
N PHE A 197 1.36 19.06 10.11
CA PHE A 197 1.15 20.44 10.54
C PHE A 197 1.44 20.61 12.03
N LYS A 198 2.20 21.66 12.38
CA LYS A 198 2.38 22.07 13.77
C LYS A 198 1.09 22.68 14.36
N HIS A 199 0.31 23.39 13.53
CA HIS A 199 -0.92 24.07 13.94
C HIS A 199 -2.09 23.64 13.05
N ARG A 200 -3.24 23.35 13.66
CA ARG A 200 -4.47 22.91 12.98
C ARG A 200 -5.34 24.08 12.52
N GLY A 201 -4.72 25.07 11.86
CA GLY A 201 -5.40 26.24 11.31
C GLY A 201 -5.97 26.02 9.90
N MET A 202 -6.29 27.11 9.20
CA MET A 202 -6.83 27.07 7.83
C MET A 202 -5.96 26.24 6.84
N PRO A 203 -4.62 26.32 6.84
CA PRO A 203 -3.80 25.51 5.93
C PRO A 203 -3.98 24.00 6.11
N PHE A 204 -4.20 23.54 7.34
CA PHE A 204 -4.48 22.13 7.63
C PHE A 204 -5.84 21.71 7.08
N LEU A 205 -6.88 22.55 7.28
CA LEU A 205 -8.23 22.28 6.79
C LEU A 205 -8.25 22.20 5.25
N VAL A 206 -7.67 23.20 4.59
CA VAL A 206 -7.57 23.25 3.12
C VAL A 206 -6.86 22.02 2.58
N SER A 207 -5.73 21.64 3.18
CA SER A 207 -4.98 20.46 2.76
C SER A 207 -5.80 19.18 2.94
N LYS A 208 -6.54 19.04 4.05
CA LYS A 208 -7.44 17.90 4.25
C LYS A 208 -8.55 17.82 3.21
N VAL A 209 -9.15 18.95 2.86
CA VAL A 209 -10.21 19.01 1.83
C VAL A 209 -9.65 18.61 0.47
N ILE A 210 -8.47 19.13 0.09
CA ILE A 210 -7.80 18.79 -1.17
C ILE A 210 -7.46 17.30 -1.22
N ILE A 211 -6.88 16.74 -0.15
CA ILE A 211 -6.54 15.30 -0.08
C ILE A 211 -7.80 14.44 -0.18
N PHE A 212 -8.88 14.83 0.52
CA PHE A 212 -10.15 14.12 0.45
C PHE A 212 -10.74 14.16 -0.96
N ALA A 213 -10.83 15.35 -1.57
CA ALA A 213 -11.33 15.52 -2.94
C ALA A 213 -10.50 14.71 -3.95
N GLY A 214 -9.17 14.73 -3.83
CA GLY A 214 -8.29 13.92 -4.67
C GLY A 214 -8.50 12.42 -4.48
N ALA A 215 -8.74 11.95 -3.26
CA ALA A 215 -9.05 10.54 -3.01
C ALA A 215 -10.40 10.13 -3.61
N ILE A 216 -11.43 10.98 -3.52
CA ILE A 216 -12.75 10.73 -4.11
C ILE A 216 -12.69 10.76 -5.65
N ALA A 217 -11.88 11.62 -6.25
CA ALA A 217 -11.65 11.69 -7.70
C ALA A 217 -11.13 10.37 -8.30
N THR A 218 -10.52 9.49 -7.50
CA THR A 218 -10.10 8.16 -7.95
C THR A 218 -11.27 7.19 -8.17
N LEU A 219 -12.45 7.48 -7.58
CA LEU A 219 -13.63 6.61 -7.54
C LEU A 219 -13.27 5.14 -7.27
N SER A 220 -12.28 4.91 -6.41
CA SER A 220 -11.83 3.59 -6.01
C SER A 220 -12.74 3.05 -4.92
N MET A 221 -13.33 1.87 -5.15
CA MET A 221 -14.15 1.19 -4.14
C MET A 221 -13.38 0.96 -2.83
N GLY A 222 -12.06 0.68 -2.91
CA GLY A 222 -11.22 0.56 -1.71
C GLY A 222 -11.14 1.87 -0.92
N GLY A 223 -10.99 3.01 -1.61
CA GLY A 223 -10.98 4.33 -0.97
C GLY A 223 -12.32 4.70 -0.34
N LEU A 224 -13.43 4.44 -1.06
CA LEU A 224 -14.78 4.69 -0.57
C LEU A 224 -15.11 3.80 0.64
N LEU A 225 -14.75 2.50 0.58
CA LEU A 225 -14.93 1.57 1.69
C LEU A 225 -14.17 2.03 2.93
N VAL A 226 -12.90 2.43 2.77
CA VAL A 226 -12.09 2.92 3.89
C VAL A 226 -12.69 4.18 4.50
N PHE A 227 -13.08 5.18 3.70
CA PHE A 227 -13.73 6.36 4.25
C PHE A 227 -15.05 6.03 4.93
N GLY A 228 -15.90 5.21 4.31
CA GLY A 228 -17.17 4.79 4.88
C GLY A 228 -17.00 4.10 6.24
N VAL A 229 -16.18 3.04 6.29
CA VAL A 229 -15.92 2.30 7.53
C VAL A 229 -15.30 3.18 8.60
N VAL A 230 -14.25 3.93 8.26
CA VAL A 230 -13.54 4.75 9.25
C VAL A 230 -14.42 5.89 9.77
N PHE A 231 -15.18 6.58 8.91
CA PHE A 231 -16.09 7.64 9.35
C PHE A 231 -17.27 7.10 10.16
N LEU A 232 -17.84 5.95 9.80
CA LEU A 232 -18.86 5.29 10.62
C LEU A 232 -18.32 4.99 12.02
N ILE A 233 -17.11 4.45 12.12
CA ILE A 233 -16.45 4.23 13.42
C ILE A 233 -16.26 5.56 14.16
N MET A 234 -15.80 6.62 13.51
CA MET A 234 -15.64 7.95 14.12
C MET A 234 -16.96 8.49 14.66
N ILE A 235 -18.04 8.42 13.87
CA ILE A 235 -19.38 8.85 14.26
C ILE A 235 -19.89 8.03 15.44
N ALA A 236 -19.76 6.70 15.40
CA ALA A 236 -20.16 5.81 16.48
C ALA A 236 -19.44 6.14 17.79
N TYR A 237 -18.11 6.34 17.75
CA TYR A 237 -17.36 6.81 18.92
C TYR A 237 -17.83 8.18 19.41
N GLY A 238 -18.19 9.09 18.51
CA GLY A 238 -18.72 10.42 18.84
C GLY A 238 -20.07 10.35 19.55
N ILE A 239 -21.01 9.54 19.03
CA ILE A 239 -22.34 9.34 19.61
C ILE A 239 -22.22 8.69 20.99
N LEU A 240 -21.52 7.55 21.10
CA LEU A 240 -21.30 6.90 22.39
C LEU A 240 -20.49 7.78 23.37
N GLY A 241 -19.68 8.69 22.81
CA GLY A 241 -19.00 9.78 23.51
C GLY A 241 -19.97 10.66 24.28
N LYS A 242 -20.96 11.21 23.57
CA LYS A 242 -22.02 12.06 24.13
C LYS A 242 -22.91 11.32 25.13
N LEU A 243 -23.04 10.00 25.00
CA LEU A 243 -23.78 9.14 25.93
C LEU A 243 -22.97 8.75 27.19
N ASN A 244 -21.78 9.31 27.40
CA ASN A 244 -20.90 9.02 28.55
C ASN A 244 -20.55 7.52 28.73
N VAL A 245 -20.59 6.74 27.66
CA VAL A 245 -20.25 5.31 27.71
C VAL A 245 -18.74 5.14 27.97
N GLY A 246 -18.36 4.25 28.89
CA GLY A 246 -16.95 3.98 29.19
C GLY A 246 -16.17 3.45 27.96
N THR A 247 -14.89 3.81 27.85
CA THR A 247 -14.05 3.47 26.67
C THR A 247 -13.99 1.97 26.37
N LYS A 248 -13.95 1.12 27.40
CA LYS A 248 -13.97 -0.35 27.21
C LYS A 248 -15.27 -0.80 26.55
N LEU A 249 -16.41 -0.32 27.03
CA LEU A 249 -17.72 -0.67 26.49
C LEU A 249 -17.92 -0.11 25.07
N LYS A 250 -17.44 1.11 24.79
CA LYS A 250 -17.40 1.68 23.42
C LYS A 250 -16.69 0.74 22.44
N ASN A 251 -15.51 0.24 22.82
CA ASN A 251 -14.72 -0.65 21.99
C ASN A 251 -15.44 -1.97 21.73
N ILE A 252 -16.08 -2.55 22.75
CA ILE A 252 -16.86 -3.78 22.61
C ILE A 252 -18.04 -3.56 21.66
N VAL A 253 -18.86 -2.53 21.88
CA VAL A 253 -20.04 -2.25 21.05
C VAL A 253 -19.65 -2.04 19.59
N ILE A 254 -18.65 -1.19 19.33
CA ILE A 254 -18.19 -0.93 17.95
C ILE A 254 -17.61 -2.20 17.34
N GLY A 255 -16.82 -2.97 18.09
CA GLY A 255 -16.28 -4.26 17.64
C GLY A 255 -17.37 -5.25 17.26
N THR A 256 -18.40 -5.40 18.09
CA THR A 256 -19.54 -6.28 17.83
C THR A 256 -20.34 -5.82 16.61
N VAL A 257 -20.63 -4.53 16.47
CA VAL A 257 -21.34 -3.99 15.29
C VAL A 257 -20.53 -4.23 14.02
N MET A 258 -19.21 -4.03 14.05
CA MET A 258 -18.35 -4.31 12.90
C MET A 258 -18.32 -5.80 12.55
N ALA A 259 -18.27 -6.68 13.55
CA ALA A 259 -18.33 -8.13 13.34
C ALA A 259 -19.68 -8.56 12.74
N LEU A 260 -20.79 -8.02 13.25
CA LEU A 260 -22.12 -8.28 12.72
C LEU A 260 -22.29 -7.72 11.30
N ALA A 261 -21.77 -6.53 11.01
CA ALA A 261 -21.78 -5.97 9.66
C ALA A 261 -20.98 -6.84 8.69
N PHE A 262 -19.83 -7.37 9.13
CA PHE A 262 -19.04 -8.31 8.34
C PHE A 262 -19.81 -9.62 8.06
N VAL A 263 -20.42 -10.21 9.09
CA VAL A 263 -21.28 -11.40 8.93
C VAL A 263 -22.46 -11.11 8.00
N GLY A 264 -23.10 -9.95 8.15
CA GLY A 264 -24.19 -9.51 7.28
C GLY A 264 -23.76 -9.37 5.82
N MET A 265 -22.57 -8.83 5.56
CA MET A 265 -22.00 -8.78 4.20
C MET A 265 -21.78 -10.19 3.61
N LEU A 266 -21.36 -11.17 4.42
CA LEU A 266 -21.22 -12.56 3.95
C LEU A 266 -22.56 -13.21 3.59
N MET A 267 -23.67 -12.68 4.10
CA MET A 267 -25.01 -13.18 3.84
C MET A 267 -25.69 -12.52 2.62
N VAL A 268 -25.10 -11.46 2.04
CA VAL A 268 -25.66 -10.83 0.83
C VAL A 268 -25.39 -11.75 -0.37
N PRO A 269 -26.42 -12.13 -1.15
CA PRO A 269 -26.23 -12.96 -2.34
C PRO A 269 -25.27 -12.30 -3.33
N LYS A 270 -24.25 -13.05 -3.75
CA LYS A 270 -23.20 -12.54 -4.64
C LYS A 270 -23.76 -12.06 -5.99
N GLU A 271 -24.83 -12.67 -6.49
CA GLU A 271 -25.45 -12.27 -7.76
C GLU A 271 -25.94 -10.81 -7.74
N GLN A 272 -26.56 -10.38 -6.63
CA GLN A 272 -27.11 -9.03 -6.48
C GLN A 272 -26.01 -7.95 -6.43
N VAL A 273 -24.84 -8.28 -5.90
CA VAL A 273 -23.68 -7.38 -5.85
C VAL A 273 -23.01 -7.25 -7.23
N SER A 274 -22.97 -8.34 -8.00
CA SER A 274 -22.37 -8.36 -9.33
C SER A 274 -23.19 -7.56 -10.34
N GLU A 275 -24.52 -7.69 -10.30
CA GLU A 275 -25.44 -6.95 -11.17
C GLU A 275 -25.41 -5.43 -10.91
N SER A 276 -25.21 -5.01 -9.67
CA SER A 276 -25.24 -3.59 -9.28
C SER A 276 -23.92 -2.84 -9.46
N LEU A 277 -22.77 -3.53 -9.43
CA LEU A 277 -21.43 -2.91 -9.50
C LEU A 277 -20.71 -3.12 -10.84
N GLY A 278 -21.31 -3.89 -11.75
CA GLY A 278 -20.77 -4.27 -13.05
C GLY A 278 -19.83 -5.48 -12.95
N ASN A 279 -20.06 -6.47 -13.81
CA ASN A 279 -19.40 -7.78 -13.77
C ASN A 279 -17.87 -7.75 -14.01
N SER A 280 -17.31 -6.70 -14.62
CA SER A 280 -15.94 -6.76 -15.17
C SER A 280 -14.81 -6.75 -14.12
N SER A 281 -15.01 -6.21 -12.92
CA SER A 281 -13.95 -6.14 -11.89
C SER A 281 -14.17 -7.05 -10.68
N TYR A 282 -15.41 -7.44 -10.37
CA TYR A 282 -15.70 -8.31 -9.23
C TYR A 282 -15.46 -9.79 -9.57
N GLY A 283 -15.98 -10.27 -10.71
CA GLY A 283 -15.77 -11.65 -11.16
C GLY A 283 -14.30 -11.98 -11.38
N ASP A 284 -13.55 -11.05 -11.99
CA ASP A 284 -12.11 -11.20 -12.23
C ASP A 284 -11.28 -11.25 -10.94
N ARG A 285 -11.77 -10.61 -9.85
CA ARG A 285 -11.15 -10.67 -8.52
C ARG A 285 -11.54 -11.93 -7.75
N ASP A 286 -12.81 -12.34 -7.80
CA ASP A 286 -13.29 -13.57 -7.15
C ASP A 286 -12.56 -14.80 -7.73
N ALA A 287 -12.41 -14.88 -9.07
CA ALA A 287 -11.68 -15.95 -9.73
C ALA A 287 -10.21 -16.07 -9.25
N ARG A 288 -9.51 -14.93 -9.11
CA ARG A 288 -8.13 -14.89 -8.59
C ARG A 288 -8.07 -15.35 -7.14
N VAL A 289 -8.99 -14.89 -6.29
CA VAL A 289 -9.08 -15.31 -4.90
C VAL A 289 -9.38 -16.81 -4.78
N GLN A 290 -10.24 -17.37 -5.63
CA GLN A 290 -10.51 -18.81 -5.66
C GLN A 290 -9.26 -19.61 -6.05
N SER A 291 -8.47 -19.14 -7.03
CA SER A 291 -7.19 -19.78 -7.36
C SER A 291 -6.21 -19.80 -6.19
N SER A 292 -6.11 -18.68 -5.45
CA SER A 292 -5.32 -18.58 -4.23
C SER A 292 -5.80 -19.56 -3.15
N PHE A 293 -7.12 -19.70 -2.95
CA PHE A 293 -7.67 -20.69 -2.02
C PHE A 293 -7.41 -22.13 -2.44
N LEU A 294 -7.46 -22.44 -3.73
CA LEU A 294 -7.14 -23.77 -4.24
C LEU A 294 -5.67 -24.12 -4.00
N ILE A 295 -4.75 -23.18 -4.24
CA ILE A 295 -3.32 -23.36 -3.93
C ILE A 295 -3.17 -23.67 -2.43
N LEU A 296 -3.77 -22.87 -1.55
CA LEU A 296 -3.70 -23.11 -0.09
C LEU A 296 -4.31 -24.46 0.31
N GLY A 297 -5.45 -24.84 -0.29
CA GLY A 297 -6.14 -26.10 -0.01
C GLY A 297 -5.36 -27.34 -0.46
N THR A 298 -4.42 -27.19 -1.39
CA THR A 298 -3.57 -28.27 -1.92
C THR A 298 -2.13 -28.21 -1.41
N SER A 299 -1.78 -27.20 -0.62
CA SER A 299 -0.44 -26.98 -0.08
C SER A 299 -0.10 -27.93 1.07
N GLY A 300 1.16 -28.36 1.14
CA GLY A 300 1.68 -29.09 2.31
C GLY A 300 1.88 -28.16 3.52
N ILE A 301 2.06 -28.74 4.71
CA ILE A 301 2.30 -27.98 5.96
C ILE A 301 3.51 -27.04 5.84
N VAL A 302 4.58 -27.49 5.17
CA VAL A 302 5.79 -26.69 4.97
C VAL A 302 5.50 -25.47 4.10
N ASP A 303 4.73 -25.64 3.03
CA ASP A 303 4.40 -24.56 2.09
C ASP A 303 3.40 -23.57 2.71
N LEU A 304 2.45 -24.05 3.53
CA LEU A 304 1.59 -23.17 4.33
C LEU A 304 2.39 -22.33 5.35
N ALA A 305 3.42 -22.93 5.94
CA ALA A 305 4.26 -22.28 6.93
C ALA A 305 5.19 -21.22 6.32
N LEU A 306 5.83 -21.55 5.20
CA LEU A 306 6.98 -20.82 4.64
C LEU A 306 6.74 -20.21 3.24
N GLY A 307 5.63 -20.55 2.59
CA GLY A 307 5.23 -20.05 1.28
C GLY A 307 5.91 -20.73 0.09
N HIS A 308 5.42 -20.42 -1.10
CA HIS A 308 5.88 -21.01 -2.36
C HIS A 308 7.00 -20.22 -3.06
N SER A 309 7.18 -18.95 -2.72
CA SER A 309 8.14 -17.95 -3.24
C SER A 309 7.40 -16.68 -3.69
N PRO A 310 8.00 -15.48 -3.48
CA PRO A 310 7.52 -14.25 -4.11
C PRO A 310 7.39 -14.39 -5.63
N GLY A 311 6.25 -13.95 -6.17
CA GLY A 311 5.92 -14.03 -7.59
C GLY A 311 5.44 -15.41 -8.06
N PHE A 312 5.19 -16.36 -7.15
CA PHE A 312 4.68 -17.68 -7.52
C PHE A 312 3.31 -17.60 -8.20
N ILE A 313 2.38 -16.76 -7.70
CA ILE A 313 1.02 -16.68 -8.25
C ILE A 313 1.07 -16.17 -9.69
N GLU A 314 1.85 -15.11 -9.95
CA GLU A 314 1.98 -14.53 -11.30
C GLU A 314 2.60 -15.47 -12.33
N ASN A 315 3.44 -16.41 -11.89
CA ASN A 315 4.15 -17.35 -12.76
C ASN A 315 3.50 -18.74 -12.80
N SER A 316 2.40 -18.95 -12.07
CA SER A 316 1.66 -20.21 -12.07
C SER A 316 0.68 -20.28 -13.25
N ASP A 317 0.42 -21.50 -13.75
CA ASP A 317 -0.53 -21.78 -14.83
C ASP A 317 -1.99 -21.36 -14.50
N LEU A 318 -2.25 -20.95 -13.25
CA LEU A 318 -3.56 -20.47 -12.78
C LEU A 318 -3.82 -18.98 -13.12
N GLY A 319 -2.83 -18.26 -13.67
CA GLY A 319 -2.98 -17.11 -14.56
C GLY A 319 -3.95 -15.97 -14.15
N LYS A 320 -3.41 -14.99 -13.39
CA LYS A 320 -3.68 -13.53 -13.35
C LYS A 320 -3.26 -13.07 -11.94
N GLY A 321 -2.30 -12.13 -11.84
CA GLY A 321 -1.73 -11.70 -10.56
C GLY A 321 -2.76 -11.31 -9.49
N GLU A 322 -2.43 -11.53 -8.23
CA GLU A 322 -3.35 -11.33 -7.09
C GLU A 322 -3.55 -9.85 -6.77
N SER A 323 -4.77 -9.46 -6.38
CA SER A 323 -5.13 -8.10 -5.96
C SER A 323 -5.31 -7.98 -4.44
N ASN A 324 -5.52 -9.10 -3.76
CA ASN A 324 -5.57 -9.23 -2.32
C ASN A 324 -4.19 -9.58 -1.75
N GLN A 325 -3.54 -8.58 -1.17
CA GLN A 325 -2.21 -8.72 -0.61
C GLN A 325 -2.14 -9.72 0.54
N TYR A 326 -3.22 -9.94 1.31
CA TYR A 326 -3.22 -10.96 2.37
C TYR A 326 -3.12 -12.37 1.79
N MET A 327 -3.89 -12.65 0.74
CA MET A 327 -3.85 -13.94 0.06
C MET A 327 -2.50 -14.15 -0.62
N LYS A 328 -2.01 -13.10 -1.31
CA LYS A 328 -0.68 -13.12 -1.91
C LYS A 328 0.39 -13.45 -0.88
N LEU A 329 0.37 -12.73 0.25
CA LEU A 329 1.36 -12.90 1.32
C LEU A 329 1.34 -14.30 1.95
N LEU A 330 0.14 -14.87 2.10
CA LEU A 330 -0.05 -16.19 2.68
C LEU A 330 0.40 -17.30 1.72
N VAL A 331 0.08 -17.18 0.42
CA VAL A 331 0.45 -18.17 -0.60
C VAL A 331 1.95 -18.11 -0.91
N GLU A 332 2.49 -16.92 -1.12
CA GLU A 332 3.86 -16.74 -1.62
C GLU A 332 4.90 -16.75 -0.49
N GLU A 333 4.62 -16.14 0.65
CA GLU A 333 5.57 -16.01 1.76
C GLU A 333 5.17 -16.77 3.04
N GLY A 334 3.99 -17.39 3.07
CA GLY A 334 3.56 -18.26 4.17
C GLY A 334 3.06 -17.52 5.42
N ILE A 335 2.52 -18.28 6.37
CA ILE A 335 1.88 -17.71 7.57
C ILE A 335 2.85 -16.97 8.48
N PHE A 336 4.11 -17.43 8.60
CA PHE A 336 5.08 -16.81 9.50
C PHE A 336 5.45 -15.41 9.03
N ILE A 337 5.77 -15.23 7.75
CA ILE A 337 6.09 -13.91 7.20
C ILE A 337 4.83 -13.04 7.20
N SER A 338 3.66 -13.62 6.92
CA SER A 338 2.38 -12.91 7.00
C SER A 338 2.14 -12.27 8.37
N LEU A 339 2.29 -13.05 9.44
CA LEU A 339 2.13 -12.56 10.81
C LEU A 339 3.20 -11.51 11.18
N LEU A 340 4.44 -11.70 10.75
CA LEU A 340 5.53 -10.73 10.99
C LEU A 340 5.25 -9.38 10.31
N VAL A 341 4.80 -9.39 9.06
CA VAL A 341 4.50 -8.15 8.31
C VAL A 341 3.28 -7.45 8.90
N ILE A 342 2.20 -8.17 9.20
CA ILE A 342 1.02 -7.58 9.87
C ILE A 342 1.41 -7.02 11.24
N GLY A 343 2.17 -7.78 12.02
CA GLY A 343 2.70 -7.33 13.31
C GLY A 343 3.56 -6.08 13.19
N TRP A 344 4.40 -5.98 12.15
CA TRP A 344 5.21 -4.80 11.86
C TRP A 344 4.35 -3.59 11.53
N ILE A 345 3.32 -3.72 10.69
CA ILE A 345 2.38 -2.62 10.38
C ILE A 345 1.72 -2.12 11.65
N VAL A 346 1.16 -3.02 12.46
CA VAL A 346 0.48 -2.67 13.72
C VAL A 346 1.46 -2.00 14.69
N ALA A 347 2.65 -2.56 14.88
CA ALA A 347 3.65 -2.01 15.80
C ALA A 347 4.07 -0.58 15.46
N ASN A 348 4.14 -0.27 14.15
CA ASN A 348 4.56 1.05 13.66
C ASN A 348 3.42 2.07 13.57
N THR A 349 2.15 1.63 13.54
CA THR A 349 0.99 2.52 13.32
C THR A 349 -0.02 2.56 14.47
N LYS A 350 0.21 1.80 15.55
CA LYS A 350 -0.72 1.66 16.70
C LYS A 350 -1.19 2.97 17.34
N LYS A 351 -0.42 4.07 17.31
CA LYS A 351 -0.86 5.36 17.87
C LYS A 351 -1.80 6.13 16.93
N SER A 352 -1.87 5.76 15.65
CA SER A 352 -2.73 6.34 14.62
C SER A 352 -3.76 5.32 14.14
N LYS A 353 -4.72 4.99 15.00
CA LYS A 353 -5.69 3.90 14.78
C LYS A 353 -6.41 3.95 13.41
N TYR A 354 -6.77 5.14 12.93
CA TYR A 354 -7.48 5.30 11.67
C TYR A 354 -6.57 5.10 10.45
N TYR A 355 -5.29 5.50 10.56
CA TYR A 355 -4.27 5.22 9.57
C TYR A 355 -3.94 3.73 9.50
N MET A 356 -3.82 3.08 10.66
CA MET A 356 -3.62 1.64 10.75
C MET A 356 -4.78 0.90 10.07
N LEU A 357 -6.02 1.25 10.43
CA LEU A 357 -7.21 0.63 9.84
C LEU A 357 -7.30 0.87 8.33
N ALA A 358 -7.01 2.09 7.87
CA ALA A 358 -6.97 2.39 6.44
C ALA A 358 -5.98 1.49 5.69
N ASN A 359 -4.74 1.36 6.17
CA ASN A 359 -3.76 0.49 5.53
C ASN A 359 -4.20 -0.98 5.54
N LEU A 360 -4.65 -1.50 6.69
CA LEU A 360 -5.10 -2.89 6.80
C LEU A 360 -6.27 -3.22 5.89
N ILE A 361 -7.26 -2.32 5.74
CA ILE A 361 -8.36 -2.53 4.79
C ILE A 361 -7.82 -2.51 3.36
N PHE A 362 -6.94 -1.57 3.00
CA PHE A 362 -6.39 -1.47 1.65
C PHE A 362 -5.60 -2.71 1.21
N LEU A 363 -4.97 -3.45 2.12
CA LEU A 363 -4.29 -4.70 1.77
C LEU A 363 -5.26 -5.76 1.16
N SER A 364 -6.57 -5.64 1.38
CA SER A 364 -7.55 -6.51 0.68
C SER A 364 -7.77 -6.13 -0.80
N SER A 365 -7.29 -4.96 -1.22
CA SER A 365 -7.64 -4.33 -2.50
C SER A 365 -6.45 -3.93 -3.36
N VAL A 366 -5.25 -3.85 -2.79
CA VAL A 366 -4.01 -3.48 -3.48
C VAL A 366 -2.80 -4.26 -2.96
N VAL A 367 -1.92 -4.68 -3.87
CA VAL A 367 -0.62 -5.27 -3.56
C VAL A 367 0.45 -4.18 -3.47
N ILE A 368 0.83 -3.82 -2.24
CA ILE A 368 1.69 -2.66 -1.93
C ILE A 368 2.78 -2.93 -0.89
N LEU A 369 2.79 -4.07 -0.19
CA LEU A 369 3.67 -4.28 0.98
C LEU A 369 5.15 -4.15 0.64
N TRP A 370 5.55 -4.69 -0.50
CA TRP A 370 6.92 -4.70 -0.98
C TRP A 370 7.28 -3.45 -1.81
N THR A 371 6.56 -2.34 -1.60
CA THR A 371 6.83 -1.07 -2.29
C THR A 371 7.56 -0.07 -1.38
N PRO A 372 8.57 0.65 -1.88
CA PRO A 372 9.30 1.65 -1.10
C PRO A 372 8.37 2.74 -0.53
N LEU A 373 7.33 3.12 -1.29
CA LEU A 373 6.34 4.09 -0.86
C LEU A 373 5.56 3.61 0.38
N PHE A 374 5.14 2.34 0.41
CA PHE A 374 4.42 1.79 1.57
C PHE A 374 5.27 1.84 2.83
N ILE A 375 6.52 1.36 2.76
CA ILE A 375 7.42 1.39 3.92
C ILE A 375 7.67 2.81 4.39
N VAL A 376 8.03 3.72 3.49
CA VAL A 376 8.30 5.12 3.86
C VAL A 376 7.08 5.77 4.53
N ASN A 377 5.87 5.47 4.05
CA ASN A 377 4.63 6.00 4.63
C ASN A 377 4.39 5.48 6.06
N ILE A 378 4.54 4.16 6.28
CA ILE A 378 4.43 3.54 7.62
C ILE A 378 5.49 4.10 8.58
N MET A 379 6.71 4.25 8.08
CA MET A 379 7.87 4.74 8.83
C MET A 379 7.73 6.20 9.22
N PHE A 380 7.20 7.05 8.33
CA PHE A 380 6.86 8.42 8.63
C PHE A 380 5.90 8.52 9.82
N CYS A 381 4.85 7.69 9.83
CA CYS A 381 3.91 7.62 10.95
C CYS A 381 4.63 7.31 12.27
N ARG A 382 5.54 6.33 12.25
CA ARG A 382 6.34 5.92 13.41
C ARG A 382 7.29 7.01 13.89
N TRP A 383 8.00 7.68 12.99
CA TRP A 383 8.96 8.73 13.35
C TRP A 383 8.28 9.91 14.06
N LYS A 384 7.10 10.30 13.59
CA LYS A 384 6.26 11.30 14.26
C LYS A 384 5.82 10.86 15.65
N ASP A 385 5.43 9.59 15.80
CA ASP A 385 4.98 9.03 17.08
C ASP A 385 6.10 8.91 18.13
N GLU A 386 7.35 8.78 17.69
CA GLU A 386 8.55 8.76 18.54
C GLU A 386 9.18 10.13 18.77
N GLY A 387 8.66 11.20 18.13
CA GLY A 387 9.24 12.54 18.22
C GLY A 387 10.59 12.67 17.54
N ILE A 388 10.90 11.82 16.54
CA ILE A 388 12.11 11.96 15.72
C ILE A 388 12.00 13.19 14.79
N ILE A 389 10.77 13.56 14.39
CA ILE A 389 10.47 14.71 13.50
C ILE A 389 9.23 15.51 13.90
#